data_AF-A0A963V7E9-F1
#
_entry.id   AF-A0A963V7E9-F1
#
_cell.length_a   1.000
_cell.length_b   1.000
_cell.length_c   1.000
_cell.angle_alpha   90.00
_cell.angle_beta   90.00
_cell.angle_gamma   90.00
#
_symmetry.space_group_name_H-M   'P 1'
#
loop_
_entity.id
_entity.type
_entity.pdbx_description
1 polymer ?
#
loop_
_entity_poly.entity_id
_entity_poly.type
_entity_poly.pdbx_seq_one_letter_code
_entity_poly.pdbx_strand_id
1 'polypeptide(L)'
;MFTAFRWLLRLVVVTVLLAVAGISLAYYFASRSLPDYNADYALAGLDGGVEIVRDTADVPHIFAGSDRDVFFALGFAHAQDRLWQMTLMRRTVQGRLSELFGERTLAVDEMMRRLDLYSIATRSVAAQDAQTLDALRAYADGVNAWIGVVNSQAKGRGAPEFFLFSNEIAYWQPADSIALLKLMALQVSGHLEREVLTARLSLLSEDWVRDLMPVVPGEGIAALPPFASLFPTVPRSYAALEAEPADPLSPFRPGALAGASNAWAAAASRSAAGAGLLANDPHLP
;
A
#
# COMPACT_ATOMS: atom_id res chain seq x y z
N MET A 1 21.27 -7.82 56.13
CA MET A 1 21.23 -8.79 55.01
C MET A 1 19.79 -9.27 54.72
N PHE A 2 19.03 -9.77 55.70
CA PHE A 2 17.64 -10.23 55.51
C PHE A 2 16.63 -9.16 55.07
N THR A 3 16.78 -7.91 55.50
CA THR A 3 15.90 -6.79 55.11
C THR A 3 16.06 -6.44 53.63
N ALA A 4 17.31 -6.31 53.16
CA ALA A 4 17.62 -6.04 51.76
C ALA A 4 17.09 -7.15 50.84
N PHE A 5 17.27 -8.42 51.21
CA PHE A 5 16.74 -9.56 50.46
C PHE A 5 15.20 -9.55 50.35
N ARG A 6 14.49 -9.25 51.45
CA ARG A 6 13.02 -9.15 51.44
C ARG A 6 12.51 -8.03 50.55
N TRP A 7 13.18 -6.88 50.56
CA TRP A 7 12.83 -5.76 49.68
C TRP A 7 13.13 -6.06 48.21
N LEU A 8 14.26 -6.71 47.91
CA LEU A 8 14.59 -7.15 46.56
C LEU A 8 13.55 -8.15 46.02
N LEU A 9 13.17 -9.16 46.83
CA LEU A 9 12.15 -10.12 46.44
C LEU A 9 10.79 -9.45 46.18
N ARG A 10 10.38 -8.50 47.03
CA ARG A 10 9.15 -7.73 46.82
C ARG A 10 9.20 -6.92 45.53
N LEU A 11 10.32 -6.25 45.25
CA LEU A 11 10.51 -5.50 44.01
C LEU A 11 10.43 -6.41 42.79
N VAL A 12 11.10 -7.57 42.82
CA VAL A 12 11.03 -8.55 41.72
C VAL A 12 9.60 -9.04 41.52
N VAL A 13 8.89 -9.42 42.58
CA VAL A 13 7.49 -9.88 42.51
C VAL A 13 6.59 -8.78 41.94
N VAL A 14 6.71 -7.54 42.42
CA VAL A 14 5.93 -6.41 41.89
C VAL A 14 6.25 -6.17 40.42
N THR A 15 7.52 -6.17 40.03
CA THR A 15 7.93 -6.01 38.61
C THR A 15 7.37 -7.12 37.73
N VAL A 16 7.41 -8.38 38.19
CA VAL A 16 6.83 -9.51 37.45
C VAL A 16 5.32 -9.37 37.33
N LEU A 17 4.62 -9.00 38.40
CA LEU A 17 3.17 -8.77 38.37
C LEU A 17 2.79 -7.63 37.42
N LEU A 18 3.54 -6.52 37.44
CA LEU A 18 3.34 -5.40 36.53
C LEU A 18 3.62 -5.79 35.07
N ALA A 19 4.66 -6.60 34.82
CA ALA A 19 4.96 -7.10 33.48
C ALA A 19 3.86 -8.02 32.96
N VAL A 20 3.38 -8.96 33.78
CA VAL A 20 2.27 -9.86 33.43
C VAL A 20 0.99 -9.07 33.17
N ALA A 21 0.66 -8.12 34.03
CA ALA A 21 -0.49 -7.22 33.83
C ALA A 21 -0.37 -6.41 32.54
N GLY A 22 0.81 -5.84 32.26
CA GLY A 22 1.08 -5.08 31.03
C GLY A 22 0.93 -5.93 29.77
N ILE A 23 1.51 -7.13 29.74
CA ILE A 23 1.39 -8.07 28.61
C ILE A 23 -0.07 -8.50 28.43
N SER A 24 -0.78 -8.78 29.51
CA SER A 24 -2.18 -9.22 29.46
C SER A 24 -3.08 -8.12 28.91
N LEU A 25 -2.85 -6.86 29.32
CA LEU A 25 -3.57 -5.71 28.82
C LEU A 25 -3.26 -5.43 27.34
N ALA A 26 -1.99 -5.53 26.93
CA ALA A 26 -1.58 -5.39 25.54
C ALA A 26 -2.25 -6.46 24.66
N TYR A 27 -2.24 -7.72 25.09
CA TYR A 27 -2.93 -8.82 24.40
C TYR A 27 -4.44 -8.59 24.33
N TYR A 28 -5.07 -8.16 25.42
CA TYR A 28 -6.50 -7.84 25.44
C TYR A 28 -6.84 -6.75 24.42
N PHE A 29 -6.11 -5.64 24.37
CA PHE A 29 -6.39 -4.57 23.40
C PHE A 29 -6.10 -4.98 21.95
N ALA A 30 -5.01 -5.72 21.72
CA ALA A 30 -4.68 -6.23 20.38
C ALA A 30 -5.77 -7.19 19.87
N SER A 31 -6.17 -8.16 20.69
CA SER A 31 -7.22 -9.13 20.32
C SER A 31 -8.59 -8.49 20.11
N ARG A 32 -8.90 -7.35 20.76
CA ARG A 32 -10.13 -6.57 20.50
C ARG A 32 -10.19 -5.92 19.12
N SER A 33 -9.05 -5.83 18.43
CA SER A 33 -8.95 -5.32 17.05
C SER A 33 -9.25 -6.40 16.01
N LEU A 34 -9.31 -7.67 16.42
CA LEU A 34 -9.68 -8.77 15.52
C LEU A 34 -11.17 -8.68 15.18
N PRO A 35 -11.55 -8.69 13.90
CA PRO A 35 -12.95 -8.75 13.50
C PRO A 35 -13.61 -10.06 13.99
N ASP A 36 -14.91 -9.99 14.28
CA ASP A 36 -15.73 -11.19 14.47
C ASP A 36 -16.35 -11.55 13.13
N TYR A 37 -15.77 -12.54 12.45
CA TYR A 37 -16.21 -12.93 11.10
C TYR A 37 -17.54 -13.67 11.05
N ASN A 38 -18.09 -14.07 12.21
CA ASN A 38 -19.41 -14.71 12.29
C ASN A 38 -20.51 -13.73 12.69
N ALA A 39 -20.20 -12.44 12.82
CA ALA A 39 -21.16 -11.43 13.23
C ALA A 39 -22.06 -11.01 12.05
N ASP A 40 -23.35 -10.90 12.33
CA ASP A 40 -24.32 -10.29 11.42
C ASP A 40 -24.35 -8.77 11.63
N TYR A 41 -24.30 -8.02 10.52
CA TYR A 41 -24.37 -6.57 10.52
C TYR A 41 -25.57 -6.07 9.73
N ALA A 42 -26.38 -5.22 10.35
CA ALA A 42 -27.39 -4.43 9.65
C ALA A 42 -26.76 -3.09 9.21
N LEU A 43 -26.41 -2.99 7.93
CA LEU A 43 -25.70 -1.84 7.36
C LEU A 43 -26.61 -1.10 6.38
N ALA A 44 -26.54 0.24 6.38
CA ALA A 44 -27.19 1.04 5.36
C ALA A 44 -26.39 1.00 4.04
N GLY A 45 -27.09 1.15 2.91
CA GLY A 45 -26.46 1.25 1.59
C GLY A 45 -26.35 -0.06 0.79
N LEU A 46 -26.77 -1.18 1.39
CA LEU A 46 -27.00 -2.46 0.69
C LEU A 46 -28.42 -2.51 0.12
N ASP A 47 -28.54 -3.04 -1.10
CA ASP A 47 -29.83 -3.26 -1.76
C ASP A 47 -30.43 -4.63 -1.37
N GLY A 48 -29.59 -5.60 -1.01
CA GLY A 48 -29.99 -6.94 -0.59
C GLY A 48 -29.07 -7.57 0.46
N GLY A 49 -29.30 -8.86 0.71
CA GLY A 49 -28.45 -9.66 1.60
C GLY A 49 -27.09 -9.98 0.97
N VAL A 50 -26.05 -9.91 1.78
CA VAL A 50 -24.66 -10.24 1.42
C VAL A 50 -24.17 -11.33 2.37
N GLU A 51 -23.48 -12.32 1.83
CA GLU A 51 -22.76 -13.34 2.59
C GLU A 51 -21.26 -13.27 2.28
N ILE A 52 -20.42 -13.23 3.32
CA ILE A 52 -18.96 -13.27 3.19
C ILE A 52 -18.46 -14.53 3.88
N VAL A 53 -18.14 -15.56 3.10
CA VAL A 53 -17.61 -16.84 3.59
C VAL A 53 -16.10 -16.81 3.51
N ARG A 54 -15.40 -17.08 4.61
CA ARG A 54 -13.93 -17.18 4.62
C ARG A 54 -13.48 -18.64 4.61
N ASP A 55 -12.49 -18.94 3.78
CA ASP A 55 -11.91 -20.28 3.72
C ASP A 55 -10.91 -20.52 4.86
N THR A 56 -10.22 -21.68 4.84
CA THR A 56 -9.24 -22.03 5.89
C THR A 56 -7.99 -21.15 5.92
N ALA A 57 -7.78 -20.31 4.90
CA ALA A 57 -6.72 -19.32 4.83
C ALA A 57 -7.25 -17.88 5.04
N ASP A 58 -8.48 -17.74 5.54
CA ASP A 58 -9.21 -16.49 5.72
C ASP A 58 -9.44 -15.67 4.44
N VAL A 59 -9.40 -16.32 3.26
CA VAL A 59 -9.72 -15.66 1.99
C VAL A 59 -11.23 -15.42 1.90
N PRO A 60 -11.71 -14.17 1.75
CA PRO A 60 -13.13 -13.87 1.69
C PRO A 60 -13.73 -14.21 0.30
N HIS A 61 -14.79 -15.02 0.31
CA HIS A 61 -15.67 -15.31 -0.81
C HIS A 61 -17.00 -14.57 -0.60
N ILE A 62 -17.31 -13.65 -1.51
CA ILE A 62 -18.44 -12.71 -1.37
C ILE A 62 -19.57 -13.13 -2.30
N PHE A 63 -20.78 -13.26 -1.74
CA PHE A 63 -22.00 -13.58 -2.46
C PHE A 63 -23.06 -12.50 -2.23
N ALA A 64 -23.59 -11.93 -3.31
CA ALA A 64 -24.67 -10.95 -3.25
C ALA A 64 -25.50 -10.99 -4.55
N GLY A 65 -26.69 -10.40 -4.49
CA GLY A 65 -27.61 -10.34 -5.64
C GLY A 65 -27.30 -9.26 -6.67
N SER A 66 -26.37 -8.34 -6.39
CA SER A 66 -26.00 -7.22 -7.25
C SER A 66 -24.50 -6.92 -7.20
N ASP A 67 -23.94 -6.40 -8.30
CA ASP A 67 -22.53 -5.97 -8.35
C ASP A 67 -22.24 -4.88 -7.31
N ARG A 68 -23.20 -3.97 -7.09
CA ARG A 68 -23.09 -2.90 -6.09
C ARG A 68 -22.87 -3.48 -4.70
N ASP A 69 -23.69 -4.45 -4.29
CA ASP A 69 -23.56 -5.11 -2.99
C ASP A 69 -22.24 -5.91 -2.88
N VAL A 70 -21.77 -6.52 -3.99
CA VAL A 70 -20.45 -7.19 -4.03
C VAL A 70 -19.31 -6.20 -3.79
N PHE A 71 -19.31 -5.04 -4.46
CA PHE A 71 -18.27 -4.03 -4.25
C PHE A 71 -18.32 -3.41 -2.86
N PHE A 72 -19.52 -3.18 -2.31
CA PHE A 72 -19.70 -2.78 -0.92
C PHE A 72 -19.07 -3.79 0.03
N ALA A 73 -19.42 -5.07 -0.11
CA ALA A 73 -18.90 -6.15 0.71
C ALA A 73 -17.38 -6.30 0.58
N LEU A 74 -16.82 -6.07 -0.61
CA LEU A 74 -15.38 -6.08 -0.85
C LEU A 74 -14.68 -4.95 -0.09
N GLY A 75 -15.25 -3.75 -0.10
CA GLY A 75 -14.77 -2.62 0.69
C GLY A 75 -14.80 -2.91 2.18
N PHE A 76 -15.92 -3.47 2.65
CA PHE A 76 -16.10 -3.86 4.04
C PHE A 76 -15.07 -4.92 4.48
N ALA A 77 -14.90 -6.00 3.72
CA ALA A 77 -13.93 -7.07 4.02
C ALA A 77 -12.48 -6.55 3.99
N HIS A 78 -12.09 -5.77 2.98
CA HIS A 78 -10.77 -5.14 2.96
C HIS A 78 -10.53 -4.26 4.19
N ALA A 79 -11.54 -3.48 4.60
CA ALA A 79 -11.43 -2.65 5.79
C ALA A 79 -11.38 -3.48 7.08
N GLN A 80 -12.07 -4.62 7.18
CA GLN A 80 -11.93 -5.55 8.30
C GLN A 80 -10.49 -6.05 8.44
N ASP A 81 -9.89 -6.45 7.32
CA ASP A 81 -8.64 -7.21 7.35
C ASP A 81 -7.41 -6.31 7.24
N ARG A 82 -7.52 -5.13 6.62
CA ARG A 82 -6.39 -4.30 6.15
C ARG A 82 -6.51 -2.80 6.44
N LEU A 83 -7.34 -2.38 7.41
CA LEU A 83 -7.60 -0.95 7.66
C LEU A 83 -6.34 -0.10 7.85
N TRP A 84 -5.37 -0.61 8.61
CA TRP A 84 -4.08 0.06 8.82
C TRP A 84 -3.31 0.21 7.50
N GLN A 85 -3.16 -0.88 6.74
CA GLN A 85 -2.49 -0.87 5.44
C GLN A 85 -3.13 0.13 4.49
N MET A 86 -4.46 0.12 4.37
CA MET A 86 -5.21 1.05 3.52
C MET A 86 -4.99 2.51 3.94
N THR A 87 -5.00 2.79 5.25
CA THR A 87 -4.77 4.12 5.80
C THR A 87 -3.35 4.60 5.54
N LEU A 88 -2.37 3.72 5.73
CA LEU A 88 -0.95 4.01 5.49
C LEU A 88 -0.72 4.33 4.01
N MET A 89 -1.19 3.48 3.09
CA MET A 89 -1.09 3.70 1.65
C MET A 89 -1.76 4.99 1.21
N ARG A 90 -2.95 5.31 1.76
CA ARG A 90 -3.64 6.58 1.48
C ARG A 90 -2.80 7.78 1.93
N ARG A 91 -2.18 7.73 3.11
CA ARG A 91 -1.29 8.78 3.59
C ARG A 91 -0.03 8.90 2.74
N THR A 92 0.53 7.79 2.26
CA THR A 92 1.66 7.79 1.32
C THR A 92 1.32 8.54 0.04
N VAL A 93 0.21 8.19 -0.63
CA VAL A 93 -0.16 8.85 -1.90
C VAL A 93 -0.56 10.32 -1.71
N GLN A 94 -1.07 10.68 -0.53
CA GLN A 94 -1.35 12.06 -0.15
C GLN A 94 -0.09 12.85 0.23
N GLY A 95 1.08 12.22 0.42
CA GLY A 95 2.24 12.86 1.03
C GLY A 95 1.92 13.41 2.42
N ARG A 96 1.51 12.51 3.32
CA ARG A 96 1.10 12.78 4.71
C ARG A 96 1.63 11.73 5.70
N LEU A 97 2.71 11.01 5.36
CA LEU A 97 3.34 10.05 6.26
C LEU A 97 4.03 10.72 7.45
N SER A 98 4.53 11.96 7.28
CA SER A 98 5.16 12.71 8.36
C SER A 98 4.21 13.07 9.50
N GLU A 99 2.90 13.03 9.26
CA GLU A 99 1.90 13.14 10.34
C GLU A 99 1.95 11.95 11.32
N LEU A 100 2.49 10.81 10.90
CA LEU A 100 2.64 9.61 11.72
C LEU A 100 4.10 9.38 12.16
N PHE A 101 5.06 9.65 11.28
CA PHE A 101 6.47 9.27 11.49
C PHE A 101 7.43 10.48 11.60
N GLY A 102 6.91 11.70 11.59
CA GLY A 102 7.70 12.92 11.73
C GLY A 102 8.67 13.17 10.58
N GLU A 103 9.77 13.86 10.90
CA GLU A 103 10.78 14.34 9.95
C GLU A 103 11.40 13.22 9.10
N ARG A 104 11.46 11.99 9.63
CA ARG A 104 11.99 10.81 8.94
C ARG A 104 11.35 10.56 7.57
N THR A 105 10.07 10.90 7.42
CA THR A 105 9.30 10.68 6.17
C THR A 105 9.05 11.95 5.37
N LEU A 106 9.67 13.08 5.75
CA LEU A 106 9.43 14.37 5.13
C LEU A 106 9.81 14.38 3.64
N ALA A 107 10.97 13.82 3.30
CA ALA A 107 11.41 13.72 1.92
C ALA A 107 10.47 12.87 1.04
N VAL A 108 9.84 11.83 1.63
CA VAL A 108 8.83 11.02 0.95
C VAL A 108 7.59 11.86 0.67
N ASP A 109 7.10 12.57 1.68
CA ASP A 109 5.93 13.45 1.55
C ASP A 109 6.15 14.55 0.51
N GLU A 110 7.31 15.20 0.52
CA GLU A 110 7.68 16.20 -0.49
C GLU A 110 7.63 15.64 -1.91
N MET A 111 8.21 14.46 -2.12
CA MET A 111 8.22 13.84 -3.44
C MET A 111 6.80 13.46 -3.89
N MET A 112 5.99 12.86 -3.01
CA MET A 112 4.62 12.47 -3.33
C MET A 112 3.74 13.69 -3.63
N ARG A 113 3.95 14.82 -2.94
CA ARG A 113 3.31 16.10 -3.25
C ARG A 113 3.76 16.71 -4.58
N ARG A 114 5.03 16.56 -4.96
CA ARG A 114 5.53 17.00 -6.28
C ARG A 114 4.92 16.20 -7.43
N LEU A 115 4.69 14.90 -7.23
CA LEU A 115 4.00 14.06 -8.20
C LEU A 115 2.48 14.32 -8.26
N ASP A 116 1.91 14.85 -7.17
CA ASP A 116 0.51 15.26 -7.04
C ASP A 116 -0.51 14.16 -7.41
N LEU A 117 -0.16 12.90 -7.11
CA LEU A 117 -0.94 11.73 -7.52
C LEU A 117 -2.36 11.75 -6.95
N TYR A 118 -2.54 12.27 -5.73
CA TYR A 118 -3.85 12.34 -5.09
C TYR A 118 -4.81 13.33 -5.78
N SER A 119 -4.33 14.53 -6.14
CA SER A 119 -5.16 15.49 -6.87
C SER A 119 -5.47 15.00 -8.29
N ILE A 120 -4.52 14.30 -8.93
CA ILE A 120 -4.75 13.63 -10.21
C ILE A 120 -5.80 12.51 -10.07
N ALA A 121 -5.74 11.70 -9.00
CA ALA A 121 -6.74 10.67 -8.72
C ALA A 121 -8.14 11.28 -8.52
N THR A 122 -8.23 12.38 -7.77
CA THR A 122 -9.48 13.11 -7.54
C THR A 122 -10.09 13.60 -8.86
N ARG A 123 -9.29 14.19 -9.75
CA ARG A 123 -9.75 14.59 -11.09
C ARG A 123 -10.15 13.40 -11.96
N SER A 124 -9.49 12.25 -11.78
CA SER A 124 -9.77 11.03 -12.54
C SER A 124 -11.15 10.43 -12.24
N VAL A 125 -11.76 10.74 -11.08
CA VAL A 125 -13.11 10.26 -10.73
C VAL A 125 -14.15 10.69 -11.75
N ALA A 126 -14.09 11.94 -12.22
CA ALA A 126 -15.04 12.47 -13.21
C ALA A 126 -14.86 11.88 -14.61
N ALA A 127 -13.73 11.21 -14.87
CA ALA A 127 -13.45 10.54 -16.13
C ALA A 127 -13.88 9.06 -16.15
N GLN A 128 -14.37 8.53 -15.02
CA GLN A 128 -14.87 7.15 -14.95
C GLN A 128 -16.25 7.06 -15.59
N ASP A 129 -16.55 5.92 -16.21
CA ASP A 129 -17.91 5.61 -16.64
C ASP A 129 -18.84 5.39 -15.43
N ALA A 130 -20.15 5.35 -15.70
CA ALA A 130 -21.16 5.22 -14.65
C ALA A 130 -21.03 3.92 -13.84
N GLN A 131 -20.68 2.81 -14.48
CA GLN A 131 -20.54 1.51 -13.82
C GLN A 131 -19.34 1.51 -12.87
N THR A 132 -18.19 2.00 -13.34
CA THR A 132 -16.96 2.09 -12.56
C THR A 132 -17.13 3.08 -11.40
N LEU A 133 -17.80 4.21 -11.62
CA LEU A 133 -18.08 5.18 -10.57
C LEU A 133 -19.01 4.60 -9.50
N ASP A 134 -20.01 3.82 -9.88
CA ASP A 134 -20.90 3.14 -8.92
C ASP A 134 -20.13 2.10 -8.09
N ALA A 135 -19.29 1.28 -8.73
CA ALA A 135 -18.41 0.33 -8.05
C ALA A 135 -17.47 1.01 -7.04
N LEU A 136 -16.83 2.12 -7.44
CA LEU A 136 -15.94 2.90 -6.55
C LEU A 136 -16.68 3.51 -5.37
N ARG A 137 -17.92 3.97 -5.58
CA ARG A 137 -18.78 4.49 -4.50
C ARG A 137 -19.19 3.38 -3.55
N ALA A 138 -19.69 2.26 -4.08
CA ALA A 138 -20.09 1.11 -3.28
C ALA A 138 -18.92 0.58 -2.43
N TYR A 139 -17.74 0.44 -3.04
CA TYR A 139 -16.52 0.07 -2.31
C TYR A 139 -16.19 1.05 -1.18
N ALA A 140 -16.25 2.36 -1.45
CA ALA A 140 -16.01 3.38 -0.44
C ALA A 140 -17.06 3.32 0.69
N ASP A 141 -18.34 3.14 0.35
CA ASP A 141 -19.44 2.99 1.31
C ASP A 141 -19.21 1.78 2.24
N GLY A 142 -18.73 0.66 1.70
CA GLY A 142 -18.37 -0.53 2.47
C GLY A 142 -17.21 -0.30 3.45
N VAL A 143 -16.14 0.37 3.00
CA VAL A 143 -15.03 0.77 3.88
C VAL A 143 -15.53 1.68 5.01
N ASN A 144 -16.39 2.65 4.67
CA ASN A 144 -16.95 3.61 5.61
C ASN A 144 -17.90 2.95 6.61
N ALA A 145 -18.66 1.94 6.19
CA ALA A 145 -19.50 1.14 7.07
C ALA A 145 -18.67 0.42 8.14
N TRP A 146 -17.53 -0.18 7.76
CA TRP A 146 -16.63 -0.79 8.75
C TRP A 146 -16.04 0.23 9.72
N ILE A 147 -15.58 1.39 9.22
CA ILE A 147 -15.10 2.49 10.08
C ILE A 147 -16.21 2.91 11.08
N GLY A 148 -17.45 2.99 10.63
CA GLY A 148 -18.62 3.26 11.48
C GLY A 148 -18.83 2.20 12.57
N VAL A 149 -18.70 0.91 12.22
CA VAL A 149 -18.77 -0.21 13.18
C VAL A 149 -17.64 -0.10 14.21
N VAL A 150 -16.40 0.15 13.78
CA VAL A 150 -15.24 0.30 14.68
C VAL A 150 -15.47 1.43 15.68
N ASN A 151 -15.95 2.58 15.21
CA ASN A 151 -16.19 3.76 16.04
C ASN A 151 -17.35 3.56 17.02
N SER A 152 -18.44 2.91 16.60
CA SER A 152 -19.64 2.72 17.43
C SER A 152 -19.51 1.55 18.43
N GLN A 153 -18.74 0.50 18.09
CA GLN A 153 -18.66 -0.72 18.89
C GLN A 153 -17.32 -0.92 19.62
N ALA A 154 -16.42 0.08 19.60
CA ALA A 154 -15.11 0.05 20.27
C ALA A 154 -14.29 -1.23 19.94
N LYS A 155 -14.17 -1.54 18.65
CA LYS A 155 -13.44 -2.72 18.12
C LYS A 155 -11.93 -2.48 18.03
N GLY A 156 -11.29 -2.14 19.17
CA GLY A 156 -9.83 -2.00 19.24
C GLY A 156 -9.23 -0.94 18.31
N ARG A 157 -9.98 0.13 18.01
CA ARG A 157 -9.61 1.16 17.03
C ARG A 157 -9.43 0.66 15.58
N GLY A 158 -9.84 -0.59 15.30
CA GLY A 158 -9.89 -1.18 13.95
C GLY A 158 -8.61 -1.87 13.49
N ALA A 159 -7.48 -1.67 14.19
CA ALA A 159 -6.23 -2.39 14.00
C ALA A 159 -5.27 -2.09 15.19
N PRO A 160 -4.41 -3.04 15.60
CA PRO A 160 -3.48 -2.85 16.72
C PRO A 160 -2.55 -1.64 16.59
N GLU A 161 -2.14 -1.28 15.37
CA GLU A 161 -1.26 -0.14 15.10
C GLU A 161 -1.88 1.20 15.52
N PHE A 162 -3.22 1.30 15.53
CA PHE A 162 -3.94 2.50 15.96
C PHE A 162 -3.93 2.72 17.48
N PHE A 163 -3.32 1.83 18.26
CA PHE A 163 -2.95 2.12 19.66
C PHE A 163 -1.64 2.90 19.76
N LEU A 164 -0.77 2.82 18.74
CA LEU A 164 0.51 3.53 18.67
C LEU A 164 0.40 4.83 17.86
N PHE A 165 -0.46 4.83 16.84
CA PHE A 165 -0.66 5.95 15.93
C PHE A 165 -2.08 6.51 16.00
N SER A 166 -2.30 7.72 15.47
CA SER A 166 -3.64 8.32 15.42
C SER A 166 -4.62 7.44 14.64
N ASN A 167 -5.81 7.22 15.22
CA ASN A 167 -6.91 6.47 14.63
C ASN A 167 -7.96 7.39 13.96
N GLU A 168 -7.61 8.65 13.73
CA GLU A 168 -8.46 9.58 13.00
C GLU A 168 -8.43 9.25 11.51
N ILE A 169 -9.41 8.45 11.08
CA ILE A 169 -9.57 7.99 9.70
C ILE A 169 -10.72 8.77 9.09
N ALA A 170 -10.41 9.65 8.14
CA ALA A 170 -11.42 10.26 7.29
C ALA A 170 -12.11 9.18 6.44
N TYR A 171 -13.41 9.34 6.20
CA TYR A 171 -14.16 8.42 5.33
C TYR A 171 -13.51 8.30 3.96
N TRP A 172 -13.43 7.06 3.49
CA TRP A 172 -12.94 6.69 2.18
C TRP A 172 -13.80 7.32 1.08
N GLN A 173 -13.15 7.80 0.04
CA GLN A 173 -13.79 8.38 -1.14
C GLN A 173 -13.42 7.57 -2.40
N PRO A 174 -14.21 7.61 -3.49
CA PRO A 174 -13.85 6.99 -4.77
C PRO A 174 -12.44 7.34 -5.26
N ALA A 175 -12.01 8.58 -5.02
CA ALA A 175 -10.68 9.07 -5.36
C ALA A 175 -9.55 8.32 -4.62
N ASP A 176 -9.79 7.85 -3.40
CA ASP A 176 -8.79 7.14 -2.59
C ASP A 176 -8.43 5.80 -3.24
N SER A 177 -9.41 5.05 -3.76
CA SER A 177 -9.15 3.80 -4.49
C SER A 177 -8.33 4.03 -5.76
N ILE A 178 -8.65 5.07 -6.54
CA ILE A 178 -7.87 5.45 -7.73
C ILE A 178 -6.45 5.87 -7.31
N ALA A 179 -6.30 6.59 -6.20
CA ALA A 179 -5.00 7.01 -5.70
C ALA A 179 -4.13 5.82 -5.31
N LEU A 180 -4.69 4.80 -4.65
CA LEU A 180 -3.98 3.56 -4.33
C LEU A 180 -3.53 2.81 -5.60
N LEU A 181 -4.36 2.75 -6.63
CA LEU A 181 -3.96 2.17 -7.92
C LEU A 181 -2.78 2.94 -8.56
N LYS A 182 -2.79 4.28 -8.50
CA LYS A 182 -1.67 5.11 -8.97
C LYS A 182 -0.41 4.93 -8.12
N LEU A 183 -0.56 4.74 -6.81
CA LEU A 183 0.55 4.42 -5.92
C LEU A 183 1.17 3.07 -6.29
N MET A 184 0.36 2.04 -6.49
CA MET A 184 0.86 0.74 -6.94
C MET A 184 1.57 0.85 -8.30
N ALA A 185 0.99 1.60 -9.25
CA ALA A 185 1.62 1.87 -10.55
C ALA A 185 2.99 2.56 -10.40
N LEU A 186 3.12 3.50 -9.45
CA LEU A 186 4.40 4.12 -9.13
C LEU A 186 5.41 3.11 -8.56
N GLN A 187 4.97 2.24 -7.63
CA GLN A 187 5.83 1.25 -6.98
C GLN A 187 6.39 0.19 -7.94
N VAL A 188 5.67 -0.08 -9.05
CA VAL A 188 6.14 -0.97 -10.12
C VAL A 188 6.80 -0.23 -11.30
N SER A 189 6.95 1.09 -11.20
CA SER A 189 7.64 1.90 -12.21
C SER A 189 9.13 2.06 -11.87
N GLY A 190 9.96 1.10 -12.28
CA GLY A 190 11.41 1.14 -12.06
C GLY A 190 12.19 2.12 -12.96
N HIS A 191 11.53 2.76 -13.92
CA HIS A 191 12.19 3.56 -14.94
C HIS A 191 12.72 4.90 -14.43
N LEU A 192 12.06 5.52 -13.44
CA LEU A 192 12.39 6.90 -13.01
C LEU A 192 13.86 7.05 -12.60
N GLU A 193 14.34 6.19 -11.71
CA GLU A 193 15.73 6.19 -11.24
C GLU A 193 16.69 5.95 -12.42
N ARG A 194 16.32 5.04 -13.32
CA ARG A 194 17.11 4.68 -14.50
C ARG A 194 17.22 5.85 -15.48
N GLU A 195 16.13 6.56 -15.75
CA GLU A 195 16.11 7.73 -16.63
C GLU A 195 16.90 8.90 -16.02
N VAL A 196 16.78 9.14 -14.71
CA VAL A 196 17.57 10.16 -14.02
C VAL A 196 19.06 9.83 -14.06
N LEU A 197 19.44 8.56 -13.88
CA LEU A 197 20.81 8.11 -13.99
C LEU A 197 21.34 8.27 -15.43
N THR A 198 20.57 7.83 -16.44
CA THR A 198 20.90 8.02 -17.86
C THR A 198 21.13 9.50 -18.19
N ALA A 199 20.24 10.38 -17.73
CA ALA A 199 20.36 11.81 -17.94
C ALA A 199 21.63 12.38 -17.31
N ARG A 200 21.93 12.02 -16.06
CA ARG A 200 23.17 12.43 -15.37
C ARG A 200 24.42 11.93 -16.08
N LEU A 201 24.46 10.66 -16.48
CA LEU A 201 25.60 10.08 -17.21
C LEU A 201 25.79 10.76 -18.57
N SER A 202 24.71 11.10 -19.27
CA SER A 202 24.78 11.78 -20.57
C SER A 202 25.42 13.17 -20.48
N LEU A 203 25.27 13.85 -19.34
CA LEU A 203 25.94 15.13 -19.07
C LEU A 203 27.46 14.96 -18.89
N LEU A 204 27.93 13.76 -18.50
CA LEU A 204 29.35 13.48 -18.31
C LEU A 204 30.00 13.01 -19.61
N SER A 205 29.44 11.97 -20.22
CA SER A 205 29.97 11.32 -21.43
C SER A 205 28.90 10.51 -22.14
N GLU A 206 28.67 10.79 -23.42
CA GLU A 206 27.79 9.97 -24.26
C GLU A 206 28.34 8.55 -24.47
N ASP A 207 29.66 8.39 -24.46
CA ASP A 207 30.30 7.07 -24.59
C ASP A 207 30.01 6.20 -23.36
N TRP A 208 30.04 6.78 -22.16
CA TRP A 208 29.70 6.05 -20.93
C TRP A 208 28.24 5.63 -20.90
N VAL A 209 27.34 6.45 -21.42
CA VAL A 209 25.92 6.06 -21.56
C VAL A 209 25.81 4.86 -22.49
N ARG A 210 26.50 4.87 -23.65
CA ARG A 210 26.49 3.73 -24.58
C ARG A 210 27.01 2.44 -23.95
N ASP A 211 28.07 2.53 -23.15
CA ASP A 211 28.72 1.36 -22.55
C ASP A 211 27.99 0.84 -21.30
N LEU A 212 27.54 1.72 -20.40
CA LEU A 212 26.95 1.35 -19.10
C LEU A 212 25.43 1.17 -19.16
N MET A 213 24.77 1.83 -20.11
CA MET A 213 23.31 1.88 -20.25
C MET A 213 22.89 1.51 -21.68
N PRO A 214 23.22 0.29 -22.17
CA PRO A 214 22.98 -0.08 -23.55
C PRO A 214 21.50 0.02 -23.91
N VAL A 215 21.22 0.72 -25.01
CA VAL A 215 19.89 0.82 -25.62
C VAL A 215 19.62 -0.39 -26.50
N VAL A 216 18.34 -0.70 -26.72
CA VAL A 216 17.94 -1.76 -27.67
C VAL A 216 18.48 -1.40 -29.06
N PRO A 217 19.15 -2.33 -29.76
CA PRO A 217 19.67 -2.08 -31.10
C PRO A 217 18.55 -1.73 -32.10
N GLY A 218 18.79 -0.74 -32.96
CA GLY A 218 17.87 -0.33 -34.04
C GLY A 218 17.32 1.09 -33.88
N GLU A 219 16.52 1.54 -34.83
CA GLU A 219 15.77 2.81 -34.71
C GLU A 219 14.60 2.61 -33.75
N GLY A 220 14.66 3.25 -32.58
CA GLY A 220 13.59 3.20 -31.60
C GLY A 220 12.33 3.91 -32.11
N ILE A 221 11.16 3.26 -31.98
CA ILE A 221 9.85 3.80 -32.40
C ILE A 221 9.54 5.14 -31.71
N ALA A 222 10.08 5.35 -30.50
CA ALA A 222 10.00 6.59 -29.73
C ALA A 222 11.35 6.90 -29.07
N ALA A 223 12.42 6.97 -29.88
CA ALA A 223 13.75 7.32 -29.38
C ALA A 223 13.72 8.71 -28.73
N LEU A 224 14.14 8.77 -27.46
CA LEU A 224 14.33 10.03 -26.76
C LEU A 224 15.56 10.75 -27.34
N PRO A 225 15.55 12.10 -27.40
CA PRO A 225 16.74 12.85 -27.77
C PRO A 225 17.86 12.58 -26.75
N PRO A 226 19.14 12.80 -27.10
CA PRO A 226 20.23 12.71 -26.14
C PRO A 226 19.92 13.60 -24.93
N PHE A 227 19.83 13.03 -23.73
CA PHE A 227 19.37 13.75 -22.54
C PHE A 227 20.19 15.02 -22.27
N ALA A 228 21.50 15.01 -22.53
CA ALA A 228 22.36 16.18 -22.40
C ALA A 228 21.90 17.37 -23.24
N SER A 229 21.27 17.13 -24.41
CA SER A 229 20.74 18.18 -25.27
C SER A 229 19.55 18.92 -24.64
N LEU A 230 18.85 18.30 -23.68
CA LEU A 230 17.74 18.91 -22.95
C LEU A 230 18.22 19.87 -21.86
N PHE A 231 19.50 19.81 -21.46
CA PHE A 231 20.06 20.57 -20.35
C PHE A 231 21.36 21.31 -20.73
N PRO A 232 21.35 22.18 -21.77
CA PRO A 232 22.57 22.78 -22.33
C PRO A 232 23.31 23.71 -21.36
N THR A 233 22.65 24.20 -20.31
CA THR A 233 23.20 25.14 -19.33
C THR A 233 23.67 24.48 -18.04
N VAL A 234 23.48 23.16 -17.87
CA VAL A 234 23.86 22.46 -16.64
C VAL A 234 25.37 22.15 -16.68
N PRO A 235 26.17 22.64 -15.71
CA PRO A 235 27.58 22.33 -15.66
C PRO A 235 27.82 20.83 -15.51
N ARG A 236 28.78 20.30 -16.28
CA ARG A 236 29.21 18.90 -16.14
C ARG A 236 29.94 18.76 -14.80
N SER A 237 29.39 17.99 -13.88
CA SER A 237 29.97 17.76 -12.56
C SER A 237 30.17 16.26 -12.32
N TYR A 238 31.40 15.87 -12.04
CA TYR A 238 31.78 14.49 -11.73
C TYR A 238 31.66 14.15 -10.24
N ALA A 239 31.16 15.08 -9.40
CA ALA A 239 30.97 14.81 -7.99
C ALA A 239 29.95 13.69 -7.81
N ALA A 240 30.30 12.66 -7.05
CA ALA A 240 29.37 11.62 -6.67
C ALA A 240 28.18 12.26 -5.94
N LEU A 241 26.98 12.09 -6.48
CA LEU A 241 25.78 12.36 -5.71
C LEU A 241 25.69 11.27 -4.67
N GLU A 242 25.94 11.62 -3.41
CA GLU A 242 25.60 10.74 -2.29
C GLU A 242 24.10 10.47 -2.39
N ALA A 243 23.75 9.26 -2.78
CA ALA A 243 22.37 8.80 -2.72
C ALA A 243 22.10 8.48 -1.26
N GLU A 244 21.34 9.34 -0.59
CA GLU A 244 20.79 9.01 0.72
C GLU A 244 20.01 7.69 0.61
N PRO A 245 20.27 6.70 1.48
CA PRO A 245 19.55 5.44 1.45
C PRO A 245 18.05 5.72 1.59
N ALA A 246 17.26 5.16 0.68
CA ALA A 246 15.82 5.33 0.70
C ALA A 246 15.25 4.82 2.04
N ASP A 247 14.42 5.63 2.68
CA ASP A 247 13.75 5.22 3.90
C ASP A 247 12.92 3.94 3.64
N PRO A 248 12.88 2.95 4.54
CA PRO A 248 12.03 1.76 4.40
C PRO A 248 10.55 2.03 4.12
N LEU A 249 10.02 3.21 4.48
CA LEU A 249 8.65 3.64 4.20
C LEU A 249 8.49 4.33 2.83
N SER A 250 9.57 4.52 2.09
CA SER A 250 9.56 5.07 0.74
C SER A 250 8.80 4.14 -0.21
N PRO A 251 7.84 4.67 -1.01
CA PRO A 251 7.20 3.88 -2.06
C PRO A 251 8.12 3.67 -3.27
N PHE A 252 9.28 4.34 -3.33
CA PHE A 252 10.23 4.19 -4.42
C PHE A 252 11.17 3.03 -4.13
N ARG A 253 10.98 1.92 -4.87
CA ARG A 253 11.87 0.75 -4.76
C ARG A 253 13.14 0.96 -5.59
N PRO A 254 14.33 0.64 -5.06
CA PRO A 254 15.57 0.69 -5.83
C PRO A 254 15.50 -0.19 -7.07
N GLY A 255 16.11 0.25 -8.18
CA GLY A 255 16.06 -0.46 -9.47
C GLY A 255 16.50 -1.93 -9.45
N ALA A 256 17.42 -2.33 -8.55
CA ALA A 256 17.84 -3.73 -8.40
C ALA A 256 16.75 -4.67 -7.83
N LEU A 257 15.69 -4.09 -7.25
CA LEU A 257 14.55 -4.77 -6.63
C LEU A 257 13.21 -4.42 -7.31
N ALA A 258 13.23 -3.79 -8.48
CA ALA A 258 12.03 -3.35 -9.20
C ALA A 258 11.16 -4.52 -9.73
N GLY A 259 11.53 -5.77 -9.44
CA GLY A 259 10.74 -6.96 -9.71
C GLY A 259 10.78 -7.41 -11.16
N ALA A 260 10.63 -8.72 -11.35
CA ALA A 260 10.20 -9.31 -12.60
C ALA A 260 8.82 -9.93 -12.36
N SER A 261 8.25 -10.63 -13.33
CA SER A 261 7.10 -11.50 -13.06
C SER A 261 7.19 -12.69 -13.98
N ASN A 262 6.72 -13.84 -13.50
CA ASN A 262 6.64 -15.02 -14.34
C ASN A 262 5.18 -15.27 -14.73
N ALA A 263 5.00 -15.66 -15.98
CA ALA A 263 3.71 -16.14 -16.47
C ALA A 263 3.96 -17.32 -17.40
N TRP A 264 3.16 -18.37 -17.23
CA TRP A 264 3.18 -19.56 -18.07
C TRP A 264 1.79 -19.81 -18.64
N ALA A 265 1.74 -20.12 -19.92
CA ALA A 265 0.53 -20.57 -20.58
C ALA A 265 0.82 -21.86 -21.34
N ALA A 266 -0.07 -22.84 -21.19
CA ALA A 266 -0.04 -24.07 -21.98
C ALA A 266 -1.37 -24.23 -22.71
N ALA A 267 -1.29 -24.45 -24.02
CA ALA A 267 -2.46 -24.85 -24.80
C ALA A 267 -2.99 -26.22 -24.31
N ALA A 268 -4.27 -26.49 -24.56
CA ALA A 268 -4.90 -27.77 -24.23
C ALA A 268 -4.11 -28.99 -24.74
N SER A 269 -3.52 -28.90 -25.94
CA SER A 269 -2.68 -29.95 -26.53
C SER A 269 -1.37 -30.21 -25.80
N ARG A 270 -1.01 -29.36 -24.83
CA ARG A 270 0.20 -29.45 -24.00
C ARG A 270 -0.11 -29.66 -22.52
N SER A 271 -1.36 -29.97 -22.15
CA SER A 271 -1.76 -30.27 -20.77
C SER A 271 -2.33 -31.69 -20.66
N ALA A 272 -2.04 -32.37 -19.55
CA ALA A 272 -2.55 -33.71 -19.29
C ALA A 272 -4.09 -33.73 -19.09
N ALA A 273 -4.66 -32.59 -18.67
CA ALA A 273 -6.10 -32.43 -18.46
C ALA A 273 -6.88 -32.12 -19.76
N GLY A 274 -6.19 -31.87 -20.89
CA GLY A 274 -6.84 -31.50 -22.16
C GLY A 274 -7.49 -30.11 -22.16
N ALA A 275 -7.24 -29.28 -21.15
CA ALA A 275 -7.70 -27.89 -21.05
C ALA A 275 -6.52 -26.91 -21.05
N GLY A 276 -6.75 -25.66 -21.43
CA GLY A 276 -5.71 -24.62 -21.33
C GLY A 276 -5.30 -24.39 -19.87
N LEU A 277 -4.00 -24.19 -19.62
CA LEU A 277 -3.47 -23.82 -18.31
C LEU A 277 -2.89 -22.42 -18.37
N LEU A 278 -3.16 -21.63 -17.34
CA LEU A 278 -2.56 -20.34 -17.08
C LEU A 278 -2.04 -20.34 -15.64
N ALA A 279 -0.76 -19.99 -15.47
CA ALA A 279 -0.15 -19.80 -14.16
C ALA A 279 0.56 -18.45 -14.14
N ASN A 280 0.23 -17.62 -13.16
CA ASN A 280 0.84 -16.31 -12.96
C ASN A 280 1.54 -16.29 -11.60
N ASP A 281 2.73 -15.71 -11.57
CA ASP A 281 3.55 -15.48 -10.39
C ASP A 281 4.00 -14.01 -10.40
N PRO A 282 3.10 -13.07 -10.04
CA PRO A 282 3.40 -11.65 -10.05
C PRO A 282 4.24 -11.28 -8.83
N HIS A 283 5.39 -10.63 -9.03
CA HIS A 283 6.22 -10.13 -7.92
C HIS A 283 5.85 -8.68 -7.60
N LEU A 284 4.75 -8.50 -6.88
CA LEU A 284 4.21 -7.19 -6.53
C LEU A 284 4.59 -6.73 -5.11
N PRO A 285 4.49 -5.41 -4.86
CA PRO A 285 4.83 -4.81 -3.58
C PRO A 285 4.08 -5.28 -2.35
#